data_AF-A0A534UJE8-F1
#
_entry.id   AF-A0A534UJE8-F1
#
_cell.length_a   1.000
_cell.length_b   1.000
_cell.length_c   1.000
_cell.angle_alpha   90.00
_cell.angle_beta   90.00
_cell.angle_gamma   90.00
#
_symmetry.space_group_name_H-M   'P 1'
#
loop_
_entity.id
_entity.type
_entity.pdbx_description
1 polymer ?
#
loop_
_entity_poly.entity_id
_entity_poly.type
_entity_poly.pdbx_seq_one_letter_code
_entity_poly.pdbx_strand_id
1 'polypeptide(L)'
;MGYASLELDLAVERGEADARSNNTSEVLRRYPDALKKGPFNYVAIFKIPRDDKDPEFDHLPEIDNFSKAERERRLLTLIRAMRVVGTPYLIPPGTPKELVQIVREGMSKTFRDPEFKKEYRKITGDDVSPITPERQEEIVRSVPRDVETIELFKLINGNQPLPAR
;
A
#
# COMPACT_ATOMS: atom_id res chain seq x y z
N MET A 1 -4.76 -13.96 10.58
CA MET A 1 -4.66 -15.25 9.85
C MET A 1 -3.72 -16.15 10.62
N GLY A 2 -3.97 -17.46 10.68
CA GLY A 2 -3.19 -18.44 11.46
C GLY A 2 -1.94 -18.99 10.77
N TYR A 3 -1.56 -18.43 9.61
CA TYR A 3 -0.42 -18.89 8.81
C TYR A 3 0.68 -17.82 8.78
N ALA A 4 1.93 -18.25 8.88
CA ALA A 4 3.08 -17.43 8.49
C ALA A 4 3.14 -17.27 6.95
N SER A 5 3.90 -16.29 6.45
CA SER A 5 3.90 -15.94 5.01
C SER A 5 4.25 -17.11 4.09
N LEU A 6 5.24 -17.95 4.43
CA LEU A 6 5.60 -19.12 3.62
C LEU A 6 4.59 -20.26 3.75
N GLU A 7 3.97 -20.41 4.92
CA GLU A 7 2.93 -21.42 5.13
C GLU A 7 1.67 -21.09 4.31
N LEU A 8 1.36 -19.79 4.17
CA LEU A 8 0.26 -19.35 3.32
C LEU A 8 0.51 -19.62 1.84
N ASP A 9 1.76 -19.51 1.37
CA ASP A 9 2.11 -19.88 -0.02
C ASP A 9 1.81 -21.38 -0.25
N LEU A 10 2.23 -22.26 0.67
CA LEU A 10 1.92 -23.69 0.60
C LEU A 10 0.43 -24.01 0.75
N ALA A 11 -0.28 -23.28 1.61
CA ALA A 11 -1.72 -23.44 1.78
C ALA A 11 -2.46 -23.13 0.48
N VAL A 12 -2.05 -22.09 -0.25
CA VAL A 12 -2.61 -21.78 -1.57
C VAL A 12 -2.26 -22.87 -2.59
N GLU A 13 -1.01 -23.33 -2.64
CA GLU A 13 -0.60 -24.42 -3.54
C GLU A 13 -1.36 -25.74 -3.30
N ARG A 14 -1.68 -26.04 -2.04
CA ARG A 14 -2.42 -27.24 -1.62
C ARG A 14 -3.94 -27.09 -1.74
N GLY A 15 -4.43 -25.90 -2.03
CA GLY A 15 -5.87 -25.60 -2.05
C GLY A 15 -6.51 -25.52 -0.66
N GLU A 16 -5.73 -25.34 0.41
CA GLU A 16 -6.23 -25.02 1.76
C GLU A 16 -6.70 -23.55 1.84
N ALA A 17 -6.14 -22.67 0.99
CA ALA A 17 -6.55 -21.28 0.83
C ALA A 17 -6.76 -20.95 -0.65
N ASP A 18 -7.80 -20.17 -0.98
CA ASP A 18 -8.12 -19.85 -2.38
C ASP A 18 -7.19 -18.81 -2.99
N ALA A 19 -6.74 -17.84 -2.19
CA ALA A 19 -5.93 -16.71 -2.66
C ALA A 19 -5.18 -16.01 -1.53
N ARG A 20 -4.17 -15.21 -1.92
CA ARG A 20 -3.48 -14.26 -1.04
C ARG A 20 -3.15 -12.98 -1.79
N SER A 21 -2.87 -11.90 -1.04
CA SER A 21 -2.28 -10.67 -1.57
C SER A 21 -0.80 -10.60 -1.23
N ASN A 22 0.03 -10.13 -2.15
CA ASN A 22 1.47 -9.94 -1.96
C ASN A 22 1.96 -8.59 -2.49
N ASN A 23 3.12 -8.15 -2.00
CA ASN A 23 3.91 -7.11 -2.65
C ASN A 23 4.62 -7.72 -3.88
N THR A 24 4.66 -7.00 -5.01
CA THR A 24 5.29 -7.46 -6.25
C THR A 24 6.79 -7.71 -6.07
N SER A 25 7.48 -6.87 -5.31
CA SER A 25 8.92 -7.07 -5.01
C SER A 25 9.20 -8.36 -4.25
N GLU A 26 8.33 -8.74 -3.30
CA GLU A 26 8.46 -10.01 -2.58
C GLU A 26 8.22 -11.21 -3.49
N VAL A 27 7.25 -11.11 -4.39
CA VAL A 27 6.95 -12.15 -5.37
C VAL A 27 8.17 -12.41 -6.24
N LEU A 28 8.74 -11.36 -6.85
CA LEU A 28 9.91 -11.48 -7.72
C LEU A 28 11.15 -11.98 -6.98
N ARG A 29 11.32 -11.57 -5.71
CA ARG A 29 12.41 -12.05 -4.86
C ARG A 29 12.30 -13.55 -4.53
N ARG A 30 11.08 -14.05 -4.25
CA ARG A 30 10.86 -15.47 -3.92
C ARG A 30 10.80 -16.34 -5.17
N TYR A 31 10.23 -15.81 -6.25
CA TYR A 31 9.97 -16.51 -7.49
C TYR A 31 10.41 -15.61 -8.67
N PRO A 32 11.71 -15.60 -9.04
CA PRO A 32 12.21 -14.74 -10.11
C PRO A 32 11.51 -14.93 -11.47
N ASP A 33 10.99 -16.13 -11.74
CA ASP A 33 10.20 -16.45 -12.93
C ASP A 33 8.69 -16.53 -12.65
N ALA A 34 8.20 -15.84 -11.61
CA ALA A 34 6.82 -15.88 -11.11
C ALA A 34 5.76 -15.84 -12.23
N LEU A 35 5.94 -14.95 -13.21
CA LEU A 35 4.97 -14.74 -14.28
C LEU A 35 5.03 -15.78 -15.41
N LYS A 36 6.13 -16.53 -15.52
CA LYS A 36 6.33 -17.53 -16.57
C LYS A 36 6.07 -18.95 -16.07
N LYS A 37 6.54 -19.26 -14.86
CA LYS A 37 6.58 -20.60 -14.28
C LYS A 37 6.32 -20.62 -12.77
N GLY A 38 5.79 -19.52 -12.22
CA GLY A 38 5.46 -19.46 -10.80
C GLY A 38 4.33 -20.41 -10.43
N PRO A 39 4.23 -20.81 -9.15
CA PRO A 39 3.16 -21.69 -8.68
C PRO A 39 1.79 -21.01 -8.58
N PHE A 40 1.73 -19.69 -8.83
CA PHE A 40 0.53 -18.88 -8.64
C PHE A 40 0.06 -18.20 -9.93
N ASN A 41 -1.26 -18.06 -10.07
CA ASN A 41 -1.88 -17.20 -11.07
C ASN A 41 -2.16 -15.82 -10.47
N TYR A 42 -1.67 -14.76 -11.11
CA TYR A 42 -1.93 -13.38 -10.69
C TYR A 42 -3.15 -12.83 -11.42
N VAL A 43 -4.18 -12.43 -10.67
CA VAL A 43 -5.50 -12.10 -11.25
C VAL A 43 -5.81 -10.61 -11.29
N ALA A 44 -5.18 -9.82 -10.40
CA ALA A 44 -5.36 -8.38 -10.30
C ALA A 44 -4.19 -7.76 -9.56
N ILE A 45 -4.02 -6.45 -9.75
CA ILE A 45 -3.05 -5.64 -9.00
C ILE A 45 -3.76 -4.50 -8.29
N PHE A 46 -3.27 -4.16 -7.09
CA PHE A 46 -3.67 -2.95 -6.39
C PHE A 46 -2.48 -2.01 -6.27
N LYS A 47 -2.41 -1.04 -7.17
CA LYS A 47 -1.26 -0.12 -7.29
C LYS A 47 -1.29 0.94 -6.20
N ILE A 48 -0.18 1.09 -5.50
CA ILE A 48 -0.05 2.01 -4.37
C ILE A 48 1.34 2.70 -4.47
N PRO A 49 1.42 3.96 -4.94
CA PRO A 49 0.32 4.81 -5.40
C PRO A 49 -0.30 4.36 -6.74
N ARG A 50 -1.43 4.94 -7.15
CA ARG A 50 -2.20 4.46 -8.32
C ARG A 50 -1.39 4.53 -9.63
N ASP A 51 -0.51 5.51 -9.73
CA ASP A 51 0.37 5.78 -10.86
C ASP A 51 1.67 4.95 -10.84
N ASP A 52 1.85 4.10 -9.84
CA ASP A 52 3.00 3.22 -9.74
C ASP A 52 3.13 2.29 -10.97
N LYS A 53 4.37 2.08 -11.37
CA LYS A 53 4.73 1.38 -12.60
C LYS A 53 5.55 0.15 -12.25
N ASP A 54 5.02 -1.00 -12.62
CA ASP A 54 5.69 -2.27 -12.48
C ASP A 54 5.56 -3.02 -13.81
N PRO A 55 6.53 -2.90 -14.73
CA PRO A 55 6.43 -3.45 -16.07
C PRO A 55 6.10 -4.95 -16.10
N GLU A 56 6.51 -5.69 -15.08
CA GLU A 56 6.23 -7.12 -14.96
C GLU A 56 4.74 -7.36 -14.66
N PHE A 57 4.09 -6.51 -13.87
CA PHE A 57 2.70 -6.68 -13.44
C PHE A 57 1.70 -5.69 -14.07
N ASP A 58 2.16 -4.73 -14.88
CA ASP A 58 1.36 -3.66 -15.49
C ASP A 58 0.27 -4.18 -16.45
N HIS A 59 0.38 -5.43 -16.89
CA HIS A 59 -0.62 -6.11 -17.71
C HIS A 59 -1.85 -6.61 -16.92
N LEU A 60 -1.76 -6.67 -15.59
CA LEU A 60 -2.85 -7.12 -14.73
C LEU A 60 -3.93 -6.04 -14.57
N PRO A 61 -5.21 -6.44 -14.47
CA PRO A 61 -6.28 -5.48 -14.22
C PRO A 61 -6.14 -4.86 -12.83
N GLU A 62 -6.41 -3.55 -12.73
CA GLU A 62 -6.45 -2.85 -11.45
C GLU A 62 -7.71 -3.26 -10.66
N ILE A 63 -7.60 -3.44 -9.35
CA ILE A 63 -8.71 -3.76 -8.45
C ILE A 63 -9.91 -2.79 -8.56
N ASP A 64 -9.66 -1.52 -8.87
CA ASP A 64 -10.62 -0.46 -9.15
C ASP A 64 -11.59 -0.86 -10.27
N ASN A 65 -11.16 -1.63 -11.25
CA ASN A 65 -12.00 -2.08 -12.38
C ASN A 65 -13.11 -3.05 -11.94
N PHE A 66 -12.98 -3.65 -10.76
CA PHE A 66 -13.98 -4.56 -10.20
C PHE A 66 -14.96 -3.87 -9.25
N SER A 67 -14.79 -2.56 -9.02
CA SER A 67 -15.72 -1.75 -8.23
C SER A 67 -16.96 -1.40 -9.06
N LYS A 68 -18.13 -1.78 -8.57
CA LYS A 68 -19.43 -1.49 -9.22
C LYS A 68 -20.08 -0.25 -8.64
N ALA A 69 -19.95 -0.06 -7.32
CA ALA A 69 -20.59 1.03 -6.60
C ALA A 69 -19.61 2.15 -6.23
N GLU A 70 -20.13 3.38 -6.09
CA GLU A 70 -19.32 4.54 -5.67
C GLU A 70 -18.70 4.33 -4.27
N ARG A 71 -19.46 3.72 -3.35
CA ARG A 71 -18.96 3.37 -2.00
C ARG A 71 -17.72 2.47 -2.03
N GLU A 72 -17.64 1.55 -2.98
CA GLU A 72 -16.49 0.65 -3.14
C GLU A 72 -15.26 1.42 -3.65
N ARG A 73 -15.46 2.37 -4.57
CA ARG A 73 -14.40 3.25 -5.08
C ARG A 73 -13.85 4.16 -3.98
N ARG A 74 -14.72 4.71 -3.14
CA ARG A 74 -14.32 5.51 -1.97
C ARG A 74 -13.53 4.66 -0.97
N LEU A 75 -13.98 3.44 -0.70
CA LEU A 75 -13.25 2.50 0.15
C LEU A 75 -11.85 2.18 -0.40
N LEU A 76 -11.73 1.85 -1.69
CA LEU A 76 -10.44 1.59 -2.32
C LEU A 76 -9.52 2.82 -2.26
N THR A 77 -10.08 4.02 -2.44
CA THR A 77 -9.36 5.29 -2.29
C THR A 77 -8.85 5.49 -0.86
N LEU A 78 -9.69 5.21 0.15
CA LEU A 78 -9.31 5.25 1.57
C LEU A 78 -8.17 4.27 1.88
N ILE A 79 -8.29 3.00 1.46
CA ILE A 79 -7.26 1.98 1.68
C ILE A 79 -5.94 2.38 1.01
N ARG A 80 -6.00 2.85 -0.25
CA ARG A 80 -4.81 3.31 -0.98
C ARG A 80 -4.16 4.48 -0.26
N ALA A 81 -4.91 5.48 0.17
CA ALA A 81 -4.38 6.64 0.87
C ALA A 81 -3.66 6.24 2.17
N MET A 82 -4.23 5.33 2.97
CA MET A 82 -3.57 4.82 4.17
C MET A 82 -2.26 4.09 3.85
N ARG A 83 -2.24 3.27 2.78
CA ARG A 83 -1.02 2.56 2.37
C ARG A 83 0.08 3.50 1.84
N VAL A 84 -0.29 4.52 1.05
CA VAL A 84 0.69 5.50 0.52
C VAL A 84 1.27 6.38 1.63
N VAL A 85 0.43 6.85 2.54
CA VAL A 85 0.87 7.73 3.65
C VAL A 85 1.81 6.98 4.61
N GLY A 86 1.68 5.65 4.70
CA GLY A 86 2.56 4.79 5.48
C GLY A 86 2.52 5.16 6.97
N THR A 87 3.67 5.52 7.52
CA THR A 87 3.79 6.00 8.91
C THR A 87 4.02 7.51 8.91
N PRO A 88 2.95 8.34 9.00
CA PRO A 88 3.09 9.78 8.92
C PRO A 88 3.67 10.37 10.20
N TYR A 89 4.45 11.44 10.05
CA TYR A 89 4.81 12.33 11.15
C TYR A 89 3.74 13.43 11.26
N LEU A 90 3.01 13.41 12.38
CA LEU A 90 1.93 14.36 12.63
C LEU A 90 2.41 15.47 13.56
N ILE A 91 2.16 16.72 13.17
CA ILE A 91 2.45 17.90 13.98
C ILE A 91 1.11 18.50 14.45
N PRO A 92 0.97 18.86 15.75
CA PRO A 92 -0.28 19.40 16.27
C PRO A 92 -0.76 20.66 15.53
N PRO A 93 -2.09 20.86 15.45
CA PRO A 93 -2.64 22.15 15.01
C PRO A 93 -2.13 23.29 15.90
N GLY A 94 -1.78 24.43 15.30
CA GLY A 94 -1.30 25.61 16.01
C GLY A 94 0.22 25.69 16.22
N THR A 95 0.99 24.66 15.82
CA THR A 95 2.45 24.77 15.77
C THR A 95 2.88 25.92 14.83
N PRO A 96 3.81 26.79 15.24
CA PRO A 96 4.33 27.86 14.39
C PRO A 96 4.80 27.35 13.03
N LYS A 97 4.41 28.05 11.95
CA LYS A 97 4.73 27.66 10.57
C LYS A 97 6.23 27.47 10.34
N GLU A 98 7.06 28.28 11.00
CA GLU A 98 8.51 28.18 10.93
C GLU A 98 9.02 26.82 11.43
N LEU A 99 8.50 26.31 12.55
CA LEU A 99 8.86 25.00 13.08
C LEU A 99 8.41 23.86 12.16
N VAL A 100 7.21 23.98 11.60
CA VAL A 100 6.70 23.01 10.59
C VAL A 100 7.63 22.98 9.38
N GLN A 101 8.09 24.14 8.91
CA GLN A 101 8.98 24.25 7.77
C GLN A 101 10.35 23.64 8.05
N ILE A 102 10.92 23.88 9.24
CA ILE A 102 12.20 23.27 9.66
C ILE A 102 12.11 21.74 9.60
N VAL A 103 11.03 21.14 10.11
CA VAL A 103 10.84 19.68 10.09
C VAL A 103 10.70 19.16 8.66
N ARG A 104 9.90 19.82 7.82
CA ARG A 104 9.72 19.44 6.41
C ARG A 104 11.04 19.47 5.63
N GLU A 105 11.82 20.53 5.83
CA GLU A 105 13.14 20.67 5.20
C GLU A 105 14.13 19.64 5.71
N GLY A 106 14.16 19.38 7.02
CA GLY A 106 15.01 18.35 7.62
C GLY A 106 14.76 16.98 7.00
N MET A 107 13.50 16.54 6.96
CA MET A 107 13.12 15.27 6.34
C MET A 107 13.48 15.22 4.86
N SER A 108 13.20 16.29 4.11
CA SER A 108 13.53 16.38 2.69
C SER A 108 15.04 16.30 2.43
N LYS A 109 15.87 16.89 3.31
CA LYS A 109 17.33 16.81 3.23
C LYS A 109 17.83 15.40 3.53
N THR A 110 17.31 14.74 4.58
CA THR A 110 17.66 13.35 4.92
C THR A 110 17.40 12.39 3.76
N PHE A 111 16.23 12.48 3.12
CA PHE A 111 15.91 11.60 2.00
C PHE A 111 16.68 11.89 0.70
N ARG A 112 17.33 13.06 0.61
CA ARG A 112 18.25 13.40 -0.49
C ARG A 112 19.69 13.00 -0.21
N ASP A 113 20.03 12.72 1.05
CA ASP A 113 21.38 12.35 1.47
C ASP A 113 21.79 10.98 0.89
N PRO A 114 22.87 10.92 0.07
CA PRO A 114 23.38 9.66 -0.48
C PRO A 114 23.79 8.65 0.60
N GLU A 115 24.35 9.09 1.72
CA GLU A 115 24.78 8.17 2.79
C GLU A 115 23.58 7.56 3.51
N PHE A 116 22.50 8.35 3.71
CA PHE A 116 21.24 7.81 4.23
C PHE A 116 20.68 6.73 3.30
N LYS A 117 20.64 6.98 1.98
CA LYS A 117 20.14 5.99 1.00
C LYS A 117 20.95 4.70 1.02
N LYS A 118 22.28 4.82 1.10
CA LYS A 118 23.19 3.68 1.16
C LYS A 118 22.97 2.85 2.42
N GLU A 119 22.88 3.48 3.58
CA GLU A 119 22.64 2.77 4.84
C GLU A 119 21.23 2.16 4.88
N TYR A 120 20.21 2.87 4.39
CA TYR A 120 18.85 2.35 4.27
C TYR A 120 18.81 1.08 3.42
N ARG A 121 19.43 1.10 2.24
CA ARG A 121 19.50 -0.07 1.34
C ARG A 121 20.26 -1.22 1.97
N LYS A 122 21.33 -0.94 2.71
CA LYS A 122 22.09 -1.97 3.44
C LYS A 122 21.27 -2.64 4.55
N ILE A 123 20.44 -1.89 5.27
CA ILE A 123 19.61 -2.42 6.37
C ILE A 123 18.37 -3.15 5.84
N THR A 124 17.71 -2.58 4.82
CA THR A 124 16.38 -3.05 4.37
C THR A 124 16.43 -3.93 3.13
N GLY A 125 17.48 -3.78 2.30
CA GLY A 125 17.55 -4.38 0.97
C GLY A 125 16.86 -3.57 -0.13
N ASP A 126 16.14 -2.50 0.22
CA ASP A 126 15.29 -1.72 -0.68
C ASP A 126 15.82 -0.30 -0.91
N ASP A 127 15.39 0.33 -1.99
CA ASP A 127 15.64 1.75 -2.23
C ASP A 127 14.65 2.63 -1.44
N VAL A 128 15.11 3.82 -1.06
CA VAL A 128 14.25 4.80 -0.40
C VAL A 128 13.24 5.35 -1.42
N SER A 129 11.95 5.27 -1.10
CA SER A 129 10.85 5.85 -1.90
C SER A 129 10.06 6.87 -1.07
N PRO A 130 10.58 8.09 -0.87
CA PRO A 130 9.91 9.10 -0.05
C PRO A 130 8.81 9.81 -0.85
N ILE A 131 7.67 10.07 -0.21
CA ILE A 131 6.69 11.05 -0.72
C ILE A 131 7.02 12.44 -0.18
N THR A 132 6.78 13.49 -0.97
CA THR A 132 7.03 14.86 -0.50
C THR A 132 6.03 15.23 0.60
N PRO A 133 6.39 16.14 1.53
CA PRO A 133 5.46 16.61 2.56
C PRO A 133 4.16 17.18 1.96
N GLU A 134 4.25 17.88 0.84
CA GLU A 134 3.09 18.46 0.13
C GLU A 134 2.19 17.36 -0.43
N ARG A 135 2.80 16.32 -1.02
CA ARG A 135 2.04 15.17 -1.54
C ARG A 135 1.39 14.39 -0.41
N GLN A 136 2.08 14.22 0.72
CA GLN A 136 1.51 13.57 1.91
C GLN A 136 0.31 14.37 2.44
N GLU A 137 0.42 15.70 2.52
CA GLU A 137 -0.68 16.58 2.94
C GLU A 137 -1.89 16.49 1.98
N GLU A 138 -1.64 16.50 0.67
CA GLU A 138 -2.68 16.32 -0.36
C GLU A 138 -3.42 14.98 -0.19
N ILE A 139 -2.67 13.89 0.01
CA ILE A 139 -3.26 12.56 0.19
C ILE A 139 -4.11 12.53 1.47
N VAL A 140 -3.58 12.99 2.60
CA VAL A 140 -4.32 13.03 3.88
C VAL A 140 -5.60 13.87 3.81
N ARG A 141 -5.59 14.95 3.02
CA ARG A 141 -6.77 15.79 2.77
C ARG A 141 -7.81 15.12 1.87
N SER A 142 -7.37 14.30 0.91
CA SER A 142 -8.25 13.58 -0.02
C SER A 142 -8.85 12.28 0.52
N VAL A 143 -8.40 11.81 1.70
CA VAL A 143 -8.97 10.64 2.37
C VAL A 143 -10.48 10.83 2.59
N PRO A 144 -11.34 9.92 2.08
CA PRO A 144 -12.78 9.95 2.37
C PRO A 144 -13.04 9.83 3.88
N ARG A 145 -13.92 10.70 4.40
CA ARG A 145 -14.29 10.76 5.83
C ARG A 145 -15.79 10.63 6.08
N ASP A 146 -16.55 10.25 5.06
CA ASP A 146 -17.98 10.02 5.20
C ASP A 146 -18.24 8.76 6.06
N VAL A 147 -19.33 8.82 6.82
CA VAL A 147 -19.70 7.77 7.78
C VAL A 147 -19.88 6.43 7.07
N GLU A 148 -20.51 6.42 5.90
CA GLU A 148 -20.77 5.19 5.14
C GLU A 148 -19.47 4.46 4.77
N THR A 149 -18.48 5.18 4.22
CA THR A 149 -17.19 4.59 3.83
C THR A 149 -16.41 4.10 5.06
N ILE A 150 -16.43 4.85 6.17
CA ILE A 150 -15.75 4.47 7.41
C ILE A 150 -16.38 3.22 8.02
N GLU A 151 -17.71 3.14 8.09
CA GLU A 151 -18.41 1.97 8.62
C GLU A 151 -18.18 0.75 7.73
N LEU A 152 -18.18 0.90 6.40
CA LEU A 152 -17.83 -0.19 5.49
C LEU A 152 -16.38 -0.66 5.69
N PHE A 153 -15.44 0.26 5.88
CA PHE A 153 -14.05 -0.07 6.18
C PHE A 153 -13.94 -0.87 7.49
N LYS A 154 -14.60 -0.42 8.56
CA LYS A 154 -14.64 -1.14 9.84
C LYS A 154 -15.26 -2.52 9.69
N LEU A 155 -16.35 -2.63 8.93
CA LEU A 155 -17.05 -3.89 8.70
C LEU A 155 -16.14 -4.91 8.01
N ILE A 156 -15.41 -4.50 6.98
CA ILE A 156 -14.46 -5.36 6.24
C ILE A 156 -13.27 -5.80 7.09
N ASN A 157 -12.81 -4.93 8.00
CA ASN A 157 -11.72 -5.28 8.93
C ASN A 157 -12.22 -5.94 10.22
N GLY A 158 -13.53 -6.09 10.36
CA GLY A 158 -14.18 -6.72 11.50
C GLY A 158 -14.39 -8.22 11.29
N ASN A 159 -15.15 -8.82 12.20
CA ASN A 159 -15.54 -10.23 12.17
C ASN A 159 -17.02 -10.42 11.79
N GLN A 160 -17.71 -9.36 11.40
CA GLN A 160 -19.12 -9.41 11.02
C GLN A 160 -19.26 -9.87 9.55
N PRO A 161 -20.39 -10.49 9.19
CA PRO A 161 -20.66 -10.87 7.80
C PRO A 161 -20.64 -9.65 6.87
N LEU A 162 -20.05 -9.82 5.70
CA LEU A 162 -20.04 -8.78 4.66
C LEU A 162 -21.45 -8.59 4.08
N PRO A 163 -21.81 -7.36 3.70
CA PRO A 163 -23.10 -7.09 3.07
C PRO A 163 -23.14 -7.71 1.67
N ALA A 164 -24.34 -8.07 1.21
CA ALA A 164 -24.53 -8.53 -0.17
C ALA A 164 -24.08 -7.43 -1.17
N ARG A 165 -23.42 -7.86 -2.25
CA ARG A 165 -22.95 -6.99 -3.34
C ARG A 165 -24.01 -6.79 -4.41
#